data_AF-A0A2H0BZW2-F1
#
_entry.id   AF-A0A2H0BZW2-F1
#
_cell.length_a   1.000
_cell.length_b   1.000
_cell.length_c   1.000
_cell.angle_alpha   90.00
_cell.angle_beta   90.00
_cell.angle_gamma   90.00
#
_symmetry.space_group_name_H-M   'P 1'
#
loop_
_entity.id
_entity.type
_entity.pdbx_description
1 polymer ?
#
loop_
_entity_poly.entity_id
_entity_poly.type
_entity_poly.pdbx_seq_one_letter_code
_entity_poly.pdbx_strand_id
1 'polypeptide(L)'
;MKNQIDDLRKQIDEIDNLIVNLLAKRLTVVKKVGKWKNKKGLVPLDKSRWQKILTSKIVKAKKLKLNPKLIKNIWNLIHEEALKIEKSL
;
A
#
# COMPACT_ATOMS: atom_id res chain seq x y z
N MET A 1 -36.90 11.81 -2.81
CA MET A 1 -36.52 10.73 -1.88
C MET A 1 -35.04 10.48 -2.06
N LYS A 2 -34.25 10.54 -0.97
CA LYS A 2 -32.85 10.11 -1.02
C LYS A 2 -32.84 8.62 -1.32
N ASN A 3 -32.19 8.23 -2.42
CA ASN A 3 -32.19 6.85 -2.87
C ASN A 3 -31.13 6.09 -2.06
N GLN A 4 -31.46 4.96 -1.44
CA GLN A 4 -30.57 4.20 -0.54
C GLN A 4 -29.19 3.91 -1.16
N ILE A 5 -29.13 3.78 -2.49
CA ILE A 5 -27.89 3.62 -3.25
C ILE A 5 -26.95 4.84 -3.15
N ASP A 6 -27.48 6.06 -3.03
CA ASP A 6 -26.67 7.29 -2.95
C ASP A 6 -25.97 7.41 -1.60
N ASP A 7 -26.61 7.01 -0.51
CA ASP A 7 -25.98 7.00 0.81
C ASP A 7 -24.95 5.86 0.95
N LEU A 8 -25.13 4.72 0.24
CA LEU A 8 -24.10 3.68 0.15
C LEU A 8 -22.90 4.13 -0.69
N ARG A 9 -23.13 4.83 -1.80
CA ARG A 9 -22.04 5.38 -2.63
C ARG A 9 -21.20 6.41 -1.89
N LYS A 10 -21.83 7.27 -1.09
CA LYS A 10 -21.10 8.21 -0.23
C LYS A 10 -20.17 7.51 0.76
N GLN A 11 -20.61 6.40 1.36
CA GLN A 11 -19.74 5.61 2.23
C GLN A 11 -18.55 5.01 1.46
N ILE A 12 -18.76 4.56 0.22
CA ILE A 12 -17.66 4.10 -0.64
C ILE A 12 -16.68 5.25 -0.92
N ASP A 13 -17.19 6.42 -1.31
CA ASP A 13 -16.36 7.60 -1.61
C ASP A 13 -15.53 8.02 -0.39
N GLU A 14 -16.11 7.98 0.82
CA GLU A 14 -15.40 8.24 2.07
C GLU A 14 -14.27 7.23 2.31
N ILE A 15 -14.54 5.94 2.11
CA ILE A 15 -13.54 4.87 2.24
C ILE A 15 -12.42 5.05 1.21
N ASP A 16 -12.76 5.37 -0.04
CA ASP A 16 -11.79 5.56 -1.12
C ASP A 16 -10.87 6.76 -0.84
N ASN A 17 -11.44 7.86 -0.33
CA ASN A 17 -10.65 9.00 0.16
C ASN A 17 -9.69 8.61 1.28
N LEU A 18 -10.12 7.77 2.23
CA LEU A 18 -9.25 7.26 3.29
C LEU A 18 -8.12 6.39 2.72
N ILE A 19 -8.40 5.55 1.73
CA ILE A 19 -7.38 4.72 1.05
C ILE A 19 -6.31 5.61 0.42
N VAL A 20 -6.71 6.63 -0.35
CA VAL A 20 -5.77 7.56 -1.01
C VAL A 20 -4.91 8.30 0.02
N ASN A 21 -5.52 8.82 1.09
CA ASN A 21 -4.82 9.51 2.16
C ASN A 21 -3.81 8.60 2.89
N LEU A 22 -4.18 7.34 3.14
CA LEU A 22 -3.28 6.35 3.76
C LEU A 22 -2.11 5.99 2.84
N LEU A 23 -2.35 5.90 1.53
CA LEU A 23 -1.29 5.69 0.54
C LEU A 23 -0.30 6.86 0.52
N ALA A 24 -0.78 8.11 0.49
CA ALA A 24 0.06 9.30 0.52
C ALA A 24 0.94 9.35 1.79
N LYS A 25 0.35 9.05 2.96
CA LYS A 25 1.10 8.92 4.23
C LYS A 25 2.16 7.82 4.15
N ARG A 26 1.81 6.64 3.59
CA ARG A 26 2.75 5.53 3.40
C ARG A 26 3.93 5.92 2.52
N LEU A 27 3.69 6.60 1.39
CA LEU A 27 4.76 7.01 0.46
C LEU A 27 5.67 8.08 1.05
N THR A 28 5.14 8.95 1.93
CA THR A 28 5.97 9.88 2.70
C THR A 28 6.97 9.14 3.61
N VAL A 29 6.54 8.04 4.24
CA VAL A 29 7.43 7.18 5.03
C VAL A 29 8.45 6.47 4.14
N VAL A 30 8.05 5.99 2.96
CA VAL A 30 8.97 5.39 1.98
C VAL A 30 10.08 6.37 1.61
N LYS A 31 9.76 7.66 1.35
CA LYS A 31 10.78 8.68 1.07
C LYS A 31 11.80 8.81 2.19
N LYS A 32 11.36 8.76 3.45
CA LYS A 32 12.26 8.79 4.61
C LYS A 32 13.17 7.55 4.66
N VAL A 33 12.62 6.37 4.38
CA VAL A 33 13.37 5.10 4.29
C VAL A 33 14.40 5.15 3.16
N GLY A 34 14.02 5.62 1.97
CA GLY A 34 14.92 5.76 0.84
C GLY A 34 16.09 6.69 1.14
N LYS A 35 15.83 7.88 1.70
CA LYS A 35 16.88 8.81 2.14
C LYS A 35 17.83 8.18 3.16
N TRP A 36 17.30 7.41 4.12
CA TRP A 36 18.12 6.73 5.12
C TRP A 36 19.00 5.64 4.50
N LYS A 37 18.46 4.85 3.55
CA LYS A 37 19.22 3.81 2.82
C LYS A 37 20.31 4.41 1.96
N ASN A 38 20.00 5.45 1.19
CA ASN A 38 20.96 6.14 0.33
C ASN A 38 22.14 6.68 1.16
N LYS A 39 21.88 7.36 2.29
CA LYS A 39 22.93 7.82 3.23
C LYS A 39 23.87 6.73 3.73
N LYS A 40 23.46 5.46 3.67
CA LYS A 40 24.22 4.29 4.12
C LYS A 40 24.74 3.43 2.95
N GLY A 41 24.56 3.86 1.70
CA GLY A 41 24.93 3.08 0.51
C GLY A 41 24.12 1.80 0.32
N LEU A 42 22.92 1.71 0.91
CA LEU A 42 22.06 0.53 0.82
C LEU A 42 21.15 0.61 -0.41
N VAL A 43 20.96 -0.53 -1.08
CA VAL A 43 20.07 -0.63 -2.24
C VAL A 43 18.59 -0.60 -1.83
N PRO A 44 17.69 -0.05 -2.66
CA PRO A 44 16.25 -0.01 -2.36
C PRO A 44 15.60 -1.38 -2.13
N LEU A 45 15.95 -2.39 -2.93
CA LEU A 45 15.30 -3.69 -2.91
C LEU A 45 15.82 -4.60 -1.78
N ASP A 46 14.93 -4.91 -0.83
CA ASP A 46 15.13 -5.98 0.16
C ASP A 46 14.07 -7.07 -0.07
N LYS A 47 14.48 -8.16 -0.75
CA LYS A 47 13.59 -9.27 -1.13
C LYS A 47 13.01 -9.99 0.08
N SER A 48 13.81 -10.21 1.12
CA SER A 48 13.39 -10.92 2.33
C SER A 48 12.33 -10.13 3.10
N ARG A 49 12.57 -8.82 3.28
CA ARG A 49 11.60 -7.91 3.89
C ARG A 49 10.32 -7.86 3.07
N TRP A 50 10.42 -7.77 1.74
CA TRP A 50 9.26 -7.73 0.86
C TRP A 50 8.39 -8.98 0.98
N GLN A 51 9.00 -10.16 0.90
CA GLN A 51 8.28 -11.44 1.06
C GLN A 51 7.55 -11.51 2.40
N LYS A 52 8.19 -11.09 3.50
CA LYS A 52 7.54 -11.03 4.83
C LYS A 52 6.32 -10.09 4.84
N ILE A 53 6.41 -8.92 4.22
CA ILE A 53 5.27 -7.99 4.10
C ILE A 53 4.14 -8.65 3.32
N LEU A 54 4.42 -9.14 2.12
CA LEU A 54 3.41 -9.68 1.22
C LEU A 54 2.67 -10.86 1.86
N THR A 55 3.41 -11.80 2.47
CA THR A 55 2.83 -12.93 3.21
C THR A 55 1.92 -12.46 4.34
N SER A 56 2.36 -11.49 5.16
CA SER A 56 1.53 -10.96 6.26
C SER A 56 0.20 -10.37 5.77
N LYS A 57 0.18 -9.76 4.57
CA LYS A 57 -1.01 -9.11 4.01
C LYS A 57 -1.95 -10.11 3.37
N ILE A 58 -1.41 -11.13 2.70
CA ILE A 58 -2.18 -12.27 2.20
C ILE A 58 -2.86 -13.03 3.36
N VAL A 59 -2.15 -13.25 4.48
CA VAL A 59 -2.74 -13.88 5.67
C VAL A 59 -3.87 -13.01 6.24
N LYS A 60 -3.65 -11.69 6.37
CA LYS A 60 -4.69 -10.77 6.83
C LYS A 60 -5.89 -10.74 5.89
N ALA A 61 -5.67 -10.78 4.57
CA ALA A 61 -6.73 -10.82 3.56
C ALA A 61 -7.65 -12.02 3.77
N LYS A 62 -7.07 -13.22 3.94
CA LYS A 62 -7.85 -14.44 4.21
C LYS A 62 -8.70 -14.32 5.47
N LYS A 63 -8.14 -13.77 6.57
CA LYS A 63 -8.87 -13.56 7.82
C LYS A 63 -10.06 -12.60 7.66
N LEU A 64 -9.91 -11.59 6.80
CA LEU A 64 -10.97 -10.62 6.48
C LEU A 64 -11.90 -11.07 5.34
N LYS A 65 -11.82 -12.33 4.91
CA LYS A 65 -12.59 -12.89 3.78
C LYS A 65 -12.42 -12.12 2.47
N LEU A 66 -11.26 -11.47 2.29
CA LEU A 66 -10.88 -10.79 1.05
C LEU A 66 -10.18 -11.76 0.10
N ASN A 67 -10.36 -11.56 -1.21
CA ASN A 67 -9.63 -12.32 -2.23
C ASN A 67 -8.10 -12.12 -2.07
N PRO A 68 -7.32 -13.17 -1.75
CA PRO A 68 -5.89 -13.04 -1.53
C PRO A 68 -5.12 -12.59 -2.79
N LYS A 69 -5.62 -12.92 -3.97
CA LYS A 69 -5.02 -12.51 -5.26
C LYS A 69 -5.15 -11.00 -5.45
N LEU A 70 -6.29 -10.42 -5.09
CA LEU A 70 -6.50 -8.97 -5.13
C LEU A 70 -5.50 -8.24 -4.23
N ILE A 71 -5.39 -8.67 -2.97
CA ILE A 71 -4.47 -8.05 -2.00
C ILE A 71 -3.01 -8.20 -2.43
N LYS A 72 -2.63 -9.37 -2.98
CA LYS A 72 -1.29 -9.57 -3.55
C LYS A 72 -0.99 -8.55 -4.65
N ASN A 73 -1.91 -8.36 -5.59
CA ASN A 73 -1.74 -7.44 -6.72
C ASN A 73 -1.62 -5.98 -6.25
N ILE A 74 -2.50 -5.54 -5.36
CA ILE A 74 -2.46 -4.18 -4.78
C ILE A 74 -1.11 -3.94 -4.10
N TRP A 75 -0.65 -4.89 -3.29
CA TRP A 75 0.62 -4.73 -2.57
C TRP A 75 1.83 -4.70 -3.50
N ASN A 76 1.84 -5.51 -4.56
CA ASN A 76 2.89 -5.45 -5.59
C ASN A 76 2.98 -4.07 -6.23
N LEU A 77 1.85 -3.49 -6.67
CA LEU A 77 1.82 -2.13 -7.26
C LEU A 77 2.34 -1.07 -6.29
N ILE A 78 1.92 -1.13 -5.02
CA ILE A 78 2.39 -0.23 -3.97
C ILE A 78 3.91 -0.39 -3.72
N HIS A 79 4.44 -1.60 -3.84
CA HIS A 79 5.87 -1.86 -3.66
C HIS A 79 6.70 -1.37 -4.85
N GLU A 80 6.23 -1.59 -6.06
CA GLU A 80 6.86 -1.08 -7.28
C GLU A 80 6.98 0.44 -7.24
N GLU A 81 5.91 1.13 -6.84
CA GLU A 81 5.94 2.59 -6.66
C GLU A 81 6.93 3.02 -5.57
N ALA A 82 6.97 2.28 -4.45
CA ALA A 82 7.94 2.55 -3.40
C ALA A 82 9.39 2.42 -3.88
N LEU A 83 9.69 1.38 -4.68
CA LEU A 83 11.02 1.18 -5.26
C LEU A 83 11.38 2.28 -6.26
N LYS A 84 10.43 2.77 -7.06
CA LYS A 84 10.66 3.90 -7.97
C LYS A 84 11.05 5.16 -7.20
N ILE A 85 10.30 5.49 -6.16
CA ILE A 85 10.60 6.62 -5.27
C ILE A 85 11.98 6.46 -4.65
N GLU A 86 12.29 5.30 -4.07
CA GLU A 86 13.58 5.05 -3.42
C GLU A 86 14.76 5.14 -4.40
N LYS A 87 14.58 4.72 -5.67
CA LYS A 87 15.61 4.83 -6.71
C LYS A 87 15.84 6.26 -7.22
N SER A 88 14.86 7.14 -7.05
CA SER A 88 14.93 8.55 -7.48
C SER A 88 15.54 9.50 -6.44
N LEU A 89 15.91 8.97 -5.26
CA LEU A 89 16.47 9.72 -4.14
C LEU A 89 17.98 9.52 -4.06
#